data_AF-A0A8T1UE23-F1
#
_entry.id   AF-A0A8T1UE23-F1
#
_cell.length_a   1.000
_cell.length_b   1.000
_cell.length_c   1.000
_cell.angle_alpha   90.00
_cell.angle_beta   90.00
_cell.angle_gamma   90.00
#
_symmetry.space_group_name_H-M   'P 1'
#
loop_
_entity.id
_entity.type
_entity.pdbx_description
1 polymer ?
#
loop_
_entity_poly.entity_id
_entity_poly.type
_entity_poly.pdbx_seq_one_letter_code
_entity_poly.pdbx_strand_id
1 'polypeptide(L)'
;MTPSDSAFKTRTYMGTTVRCVIDDGSGQAELFLENDVAWELLTCTAGQRQRFEDILSNYVAEMSYFSGRTANGSFATSKAERGQEYYQNELRAFVLSAIPSLRSMVVFAQRFYKAKEKEGTSVLTFGKDIHLTTKTVPQPKLEAKRVDRMHVRNELQQRLAQLRQRAQGIGGAARPCATVEQI
;
A
#
# COMPACT_ATOMS: atom_id res chain seq x y z
N MET A 1 -41.55 5.26 -35.99
CA MET A 1 -40.81 6.25 -35.16
C MET A 1 -40.04 5.48 -34.11
N THR A 2 -38.75 5.30 -34.30
CA THR A 2 -37.82 4.77 -33.30
C THR A 2 -37.45 5.89 -32.34
N PRO A 3 -37.60 5.74 -31.02
CA PRO A 3 -37.09 6.74 -30.10
C PRO A 3 -35.58 6.58 -30.00
N SER A 4 -34.86 7.52 -30.61
CA SER A 4 -33.47 7.82 -30.32
C SER A 4 -33.40 8.58 -29.00
N ASP A 5 -32.84 7.98 -27.96
CA ASP A 5 -32.34 8.72 -26.81
C ASP A 5 -31.27 7.90 -26.08
N SER A 6 -30.07 7.84 -26.64
CA SER A 6 -28.87 7.61 -25.85
C SER A 6 -28.49 8.93 -25.19
N ALA A 7 -29.20 9.31 -24.13
CA ALA A 7 -28.76 10.39 -23.28
C ALA A 7 -27.34 10.05 -22.81
N PHE A 8 -26.35 10.78 -23.32
CA PHE A 8 -25.00 10.77 -22.79
C PHE A 8 -25.11 11.22 -21.34
N LYS A 9 -25.24 10.26 -20.41
CA LYS A 9 -25.09 10.55 -18.99
C LYS A 9 -23.67 11.03 -18.81
N THR A 10 -23.49 12.31 -18.50
CA THR A 10 -22.24 12.87 -18.02
C THR A 10 -21.79 12.04 -16.82
N ARG A 11 -20.91 11.07 -17.06
CA ARG A 11 -20.29 10.29 -15.99
C ARG A 11 -19.14 11.14 -15.46
N THR A 12 -19.34 11.80 -14.34
CA THR A 12 -18.24 12.38 -13.58
C THR A 12 -17.41 11.22 -13.04
N TYR A 13 -16.19 11.05 -13.57
CA TYR A 13 -15.27 10.02 -13.09
C TYR A 13 -14.52 10.55 -11.88
N MET A 14 -14.66 9.87 -10.74
CA MET A 14 -13.88 10.17 -9.53
C MET A 14 -12.64 9.31 -9.48
N GLY A 15 -11.48 9.95 -9.66
CA GLY A 15 -10.19 9.29 -9.50
C GLY A 15 -9.78 9.27 -8.04
N THR A 16 -9.20 8.15 -7.59
CA THR A 16 -8.49 8.08 -6.30
C THR A 16 -7.07 7.63 -6.57
N THR A 17 -6.09 8.28 -5.95
CA THR A 17 -4.68 7.89 -6.09
C THR A 17 -4.02 7.87 -4.74
N VAL A 18 -3.24 6.82 -4.47
CA VAL A 18 -2.38 6.74 -3.28
C VAL A 18 -0.95 6.53 -3.74
N ARG A 19 -0.05 7.30 -3.13
CA ARG A 19 1.39 7.17 -3.30
C ARG A 19 2.01 6.98 -1.93
N CYS A 20 2.71 5.88 -1.73
CA CYS A 20 3.34 5.55 -0.46
C CYS A 20 4.68 4.86 -0.67
N VAL A 21 5.47 4.77 0.41
CA VAL A 21 6.67 3.95 0.46
C VAL A 21 6.31 2.66 1.18
N ILE A 22 6.66 1.52 0.59
CA ILE A 22 6.55 0.21 1.21
C ILE A 22 7.93 -0.29 1.61
N ASP A 23 7.98 -1.04 2.70
CA ASP A 23 9.20 -1.64 3.25
C ASP A 23 8.86 -3.07 3.68
N ASP A 24 9.59 -4.04 3.13
CA ASP A 24 9.43 -5.47 3.45
C ASP A 24 10.51 -6.00 4.41
N GLY A 25 11.37 -5.12 4.92
CA GLY A 25 12.53 -5.42 5.76
C GLY A 25 13.81 -5.75 4.98
N SER A 26 13.73 -5.98 3.66
CA SER A 26 14.88 -6.19 2.79
C SER A 26 15.21 -4.96 1.95
N GLY A 27 14.20 -4.15 1.64
CA GLY A 27 14.35 -2.92 0.89
C GLY A 27 13.07 -2.10 0.86
N GLN A 28 13.19 -0.92 0.27
CA GLN A 28 12.09 0.02 0.12
C GLN A 28 11.76 0.23 -1.35
N ALA A 29 10.47 0.39 -1.63
CA ALA A 29 9.97 0.73 -2.95
C ALA A 29 8.89 1.80 -2.85
N GLU A 30 8.79 2.57 -3.92
CA GLU A 30 7.75 3.57 -4.08
C GLU A 30 6.55 2.94 -4.80
N LEU A 31 5.39 2.95 -4.14
CA LEU A 31 4.19 2.29 -4.61
C LEU A 31 3.13 3.32 -5.03
N PHE A 32 2.57 3.12 -6.21
CA PHE A 32 1.49 3.89 -6.81
C PHE A 32 0.26 3.01 -6.94
N LEU A 33 -0.88 3.48 -6.43
CA LEU A 33 -2.15 2.77 -6.48
C LEU A 33 -3.24 3.71 -6.98
N GLU A 34 -4.15 3.18 -7.78
CA GLU A 34 -5.26 3.95 -8.34
C GLU A 34 -6.60 3.27 -8.04
N ASN A 35 -7.64 4.11 -7.88
CA ASN A 35 -9.04 3.74 -7.79
C ASN A 35 -9.29 2.64 -6.74
N ASP A 36 -9.88 1.52 -7.16
CA ASP A 36 -10.26 0.41 -6.27
C ASP A 36 -9.07 -0.10 -5.45
N VAL A 37 -7.90 -0.24 -6.07
CA VAL A 37 -6.69 -0.75 -5.41
C VAL A 37 -6.20 0.22 -4.31
N ALA A 38 -6.39 1.52 -4.53
CA ALA A 38 -6.08 2.53 -3.52
C ALA A 38 -7.02 2.43 -2.30
N TRP A 39 -8.32 2.15 -2.53
CA TRP A 39 -9.29 1.94 -1.46
C TRP A 39 -9.08 0.62 -0.71
N GLU A 40 -8.71 -0.45 -1.42
CA GLU A 40 -8.36 -1.74 -0.84
C GLU A 40 -7.19 -1.63 0.13
N LEU A 41 -6.15 -0.87 -0.26
CA LEU A 41 -5.00 -0.57 0.61
C LEU A 41 -5.44 0.09 1.91
N LEU A 42 -6.31 1.10 1.83
CA LEU A 42 -6.84 1.80 3.01
C LEU A 42 -7.84 0.96 3.79
N THR A 43 -8.04 -0.30 3.44
CA THR A 43 -8.99 -1.21 4.09
C THR A 43 -10.42 -0.66 4.13
N CYS A 44 -10.74 0.19 3.15
CA CYS A 44 -11.96 0.98 3.11
C CYS A 44 -13.18 0.08 2.90
N THR A 45 -14.21 0.23 3.73
CA THR A 45 -15.50 -0.43 3.47
C THR A 45 -16.25 0.27 2.35
N ALA A 46 -17.18 -0.44 1.68
CA ALA A 46 -17.99 0.15 0.61
C ALA A 46 -18.76 1.40 1.08
N GLY A 47 -19.29 1.40 2.31
CA GLY A 47 -19.99 2.56 2.87
C GLY A 47 -19.07 3.76 3.15
N GLN A 48 -17.84 3.52 3.59
CA GLN A 48 -16.85 4.60 3.77
C GLN A 48 -16.43 5.20 2.43
N ARG A 49 -16.19 4.36 1.42
CA ARG A 49 -15.88 4.80 0.06
C ARG A 49 -17.01 5.67 -0.49
N GLN A 50 -18.25 5.18 -0.42
CA GLN A 50 -19.42 5.92 -0.88
C GLN A 50 -19.52 7.29 -0.21
N ARG A 51 -19.30 7.37 1.10
CA ARG A 51 -19.29 8.65 1.83
C ARG A 51 -18.29 9.65 1.25
N PHE A 52 -17.08 9.23 0.93
CA PHE A 52 -16.07 10.12 0.33
C PHE A 52 -16.41 10.51 -1.12
N GLU A 53 -16.97 9.60 -1.90
CA GLU A 53 -17.46 9.88 -3.26
C GLU A 53 -18.64 10.86 -3.24
N ASP A 54 -19.56 10.72 -2.29
CA ASP A 54 -20.67 11.65 -2.06
C ASP A 54 -20.15 13.03 -1.67
N ILE A 55 -19.10 13.08 -0.83
CA ILE A 55 -18.47 14.34 -0.42
C ILE A 55 -17.88 15.09 -1.62
N LEU A 56 -17.13 14.38 -2.46
CA LEU A 56 -16.52 14.91 -3.69
C LEU A 56 -17.56 15.33 -4.73
N SER A 57 -18.75 14.73 -4.71
CA SER A 57 -19.79 15.00 -5.69
C SER A 57 -20.53 16.29 -5.38
N ASN A 58 -20.69 16.59 -4.09
CA ASN A 58 -21.65 17.58 -3.61
C ASN A 58 -21.02 18.79 -2.92
N TYR A 59 -19.84 18.65 -2.30
CA TYR A 59 -19.32 19.67 -1.40
C TYR A 59 -17.92 20.18 -1.76
N VAL A 60 -17.03 19.33 -2.26
CA VAL A 60 -15.62 19.68 -2.51
C VAL A 60 -15.13 19.11 -3.83
N ALA A 61 -14.29 19.85 -4.55
CA ALA A 61 -13.74 19.38 -5.83
C ALA A 61 -12.61 18.36 -5.65
N GLU A 62 -11.83 18.48 -4.58
CA GLU A 62 -10.66 17.63 -4.30
C GLU A 62 -10.45 17.48 -2.79
N MET A 63 -10.03 16.28 -2.38
CA MET A 63 -9.52 16.01 -1.05
C MET A 63 -8.15 15.35 -1.15
N SER A 64 -7.21 15.78 -0.31
CA SER A 64 -5.86 15.24 -0.30
C SER A 64 -5.31 15.14 1.12
N TYR A 65 -4.44 14.16 1.33
CA TYR A 65 -3.72 13.98 2.58
C TYR A 65 -2.24 13.70 2.28
N PHE A 66 -1.36 14.45 2.94
CA PHE A 66 0.10 14.29 2.83
C PHE A 66 0.67 14.10 4.22
N SER A 67 1.39 12.99 4.42
CA SER A 67 2.15 12.76 5.66
C SER A 67 3.25 13.83 5.79
N GLY A 68 3.43 14.38 7.00
CA GLY A 68 4.47 15.37 7.28
C GLY A 68 4.10 16.83 6.98
N ARG A 69 2.98 17.11 6.33
CA ARG A 69 2.42 18.48 6.31
C ARG A 69 1.61 18.73 7.58
N THR A 70 2.17 19.47 8.52
CA THR A 70 1.35 20.24 9.47
C THR A 70 0.58 21.27 8.64
N ALA A 71 -0.72 21.42 8.91
CA ALA A 71 -1.53 22.41 8.21
C ALA A 71 -1.03 23.80 8.60
N ASN A 72 -0.08 24.35 7.83
CA ASN A 72 0.36 25.74 7.94
C ASN A 72 -0.56 26.63 7.09
N GLY A 73 -1.86 26.42 7.20
CA GLY A 73 -2.88 27.15 6.47
C GLY A 73 -3.48 28.25 7.33
N SER A 74 -3.53 29.46 6.77
CA SER A 74 -4.31 30.59 7.30
C SER A 74 -5.71 30.14 7.72
N PHE A 75 -6.26 30.74 8.78
CA PHE A 75 -7.62 30.48 9.26
C PHE A 75 -8.61 30.63 8.10
N ALA A 76 -9.48 29.63 7.92
CA ALA A 76 -10.51 29.62 6.89
C ALA A 76 -11.41 30.87 6.99
N THR A 77 -11.34 31.72 5.97
CA THR A 77 -12.01 33.02 5.89
C THR A 77 -13.43 32.91 5.34
N SER A 78 -13.75 31.84 4.60
CA SER A 78 -15.07 31.59 4.03
C SER A 78 -15.75 30.32 4.55
N LYS A 79 -17.08 30.23 4.41
CA LYS A 79 -17.86 29.03 4.75
C LYS A 79 -17.44 27.82 3.90
N ALA A 80 -17.09 28.05 2.64
CA ALA A 80 -16.61 27.00 1.73
C ALA A 80 -15.25 26.45 2.17
N GLU A 81 -14.32 27.33 2.55
CA GLU A 81 -13.00 26.94 3.09
C GLU A 81 -13.12 26.11 4.37
N ARG A 82 -14.03 26.50 5.28
CA ARG A 82 -14.30 25.72 6.50
C ARG A 82 -14.88 24.34 6.20
N GLY A 83 -15.78 24.26 5.20
CA GLY A 83 -16.32 22.98 4.74
C GLY A 83 -15.22 22.08 4.18
N GLN A 84 -14.36 22.64 3.33
CA GLN A 84 -13.23 21.91 2.77
C GLN A 84 -12.26 21.42 3.85
N GLU A 85 -11.93 22.26 4.83
CA GLU A 85 -11.09 21.90 5.97
C GLU A 85 -11.71 20.76 6.79
N TYR A 86 -13.02 20.82 7.07
CA TYR A 86 -13.74 19.78 7.79
C TYR A 86 -13.61 18.41 7.09
N TYR A 87 -13.92 18.34 5.79
CA TYR A 87 -13.84 17.08 5.04
C TYR A 87 -12.40 16.59 4.85
N GLN A 88 -11.41 17.49 4.72
CA GLN A 88 -10.00 17.11 4.72
C GLN A 88 -9.56 16.49 6.05
N ASN A 89 -10.02 17.05 7.18
CA ASN A 89 -9.74 16.49 8.49
C ASN A 89 -10.41 15.12 8.69
N GLU A 90 -11.61 14.93 8.13
CA GLU A 90 -12.29 13.63 8.10
C GLU A 90 -11.50 12.59 7.31
N LEU A 91 -11.03 12.93 6.10
CA LEU A 91 -10.16 12.06 5.29
C LEU A 91 -8.86 11.74 6.04
N ARG A 92 -8.22 12.74 6.64
CA ARG A 92 -7.00 12.55 7.43
C ARG A 92 -7.23 11.56 8.57
N ALA A 93 -8.29 11.72 9.34
CA ALA A 93 -8.61 10.83 10.45
C ALA A 93 -8.83 9.38 9.95
N PHE A 94 -9.54 9.23 8.84
CA PHE A 94 -9.74 7.93 8.20
C PHE A 94 -8.40 7.28 7.79
N VAL A 95 -7.54 7.99 7.05
CA VAL A 95 -6.24 7.46 6.61
C VAL A 95 -5.38 7.07 7.81
N LEU A 96 -5.30 7.92 8.83
CA LEU A 96 -4.54 7.62 10.05
C LEU A 96 -5.05 6.38 10.78
N SER A 97 -6.37 6.16 10.80
CA SER A 97 -6.98 4.97 11.41
C SER A 97 -6.67 3.67 10.65
N ALA A 98 -6.40 3.76 9.34
CA ALA A 98 -6.07 2.60 8.51
C ALA A 98 -4.61 2.15 8.66
N ILE A 99 -3.69 3.05 9.04
CA ILE A 99 -2.23 2.78 9.11
C ILE A 99 -1.86 1.50 9.87
N PRO A 100 -2.43 1.19 11.06
CA PRO A 100 -2.07 -0.03 11.79
C PRO A 100 -2.34 -1.31 10.98
N SER A 101 -3.42 -1.34 10.20
CA SER A 101 -3.81 -2.48 9.36
C SER A 101 -2.85 -2.70 8.19
N LEU A 102 -2.10 -1.67 7.78
CA LEU A 102 -1.17 -1.75 6.66
C LEU A 102 0.06 -2.62 6.95
N ARG A 103 0.31 -2.98 8.21
CA ARG A 103 1.46 -3.82 8.61
C ARG A 103 1.32 -5.29 8.21
N SER A 104 0.15 -5.72 7.74
CA SER A 104 -0.14 -7.11 7.42
C SER A 104 -0.85 -7.19 6.08
N MET A 105 -0.18 -6.76 5.02
CA MET A 105 -0.69 -6.76 3.67
C MET A 105 0.29 -7.41 2.70
N VAL A 106 -0.25 -7.95 1.62
CA VAL A 106 0.49 -8.43 0.47
C VAL A 106 0.09 -7.57 -0.72
N VAL A 107 1.07 -6.98 -1.39
CA VAL A 107 0.82 -6.16 -2.57
C VAL A 107 1.36 -6.87 -3.80
N PHE A 108 0.51 -7.07 -4.79
CA PHE A 108 0.91 -7.51 -6.12
C PHE A 108 1.12 -6.28 -6.98
N ALA A 109 2.37 -6.02 -7.35
CA ALA A 109 2.73 -4.83 -8.09
C ALA A 109 3.64 -5.14 -9.28
N GLN A 110 3.59 -4.26 -10.29
CA GLN A 110 4.45 -4.32 -11.45
C GLN A 110 5.35 -3.09 -11.49
N ARG A 111 6.58 -3.26 -11.97
CA ARG A 111 7.49 -2.13 -12.20
C ARG A 111 7.12 -1.44 -13.50
N PHE A 112 6.78 -0.16 -13.45
CA PHE A 112 6.34 0.60 -14.63
C PHE A 112 7.42 1.53 -15.21
N TYR A 113 8.46 1.88 -14.44
CA TYR A 113 9.64 2.60 -14.95
C TYR A 113 10.93 1.80 -14.77
N LYS A 114 11.58 1.46 -15.88
CA LYS A 114 13.00 1.08 -15.93
C LYS A 114 13.81 2.32 -16.34
N ALA A 115 13.94 3.28 -15.43
CA ALA A 115 14.93 4.34 -15.62
C ALA A 115 16.33 3.70 -15.64
N LYS A 116 17.25 4.22 -16.45
CA LYS A 116 18.67 3.85 -16.33
C LYS A 116 19.11 4.26 -14.92
N GLU A 117 19.13 3.30 -14.00
CA GLU A 117 19.50 3.52 -12.59
C GLU A 117 20.95 4.00 -12.58
N LYS A 118 21.13 5.29 -12.32
CA LYS A 118 22.44 5.88 -12.06
C LYS A 118 22.59 5.98 -10.55
N GLU A 119 23.73 5.53 -10.04
CA GLU A 119 24.11 5.78 -8.67
C GLU A 119 24.13 7.29 -8.41
N GLY A 120 23.42 7.71 -7.37
CA GLY A 120 23.47 9.06 -6.83
C GLY A 120 24.30 9.09 -5.55
N THR A 121 24.57 10.30 -5.07
CA THR A 121 25.13 10.53 -3.74
C THR A 121 24.08 11.25 -2.91
N SER A 122 23.74 10.71 -1.75
CA SER A 122 22.78 11.30 -0.81
C SER A 122 23.44 11.54 0.54
N VAL A 123 23.09 12.66 1.17
CA VAL A 123 23.48 12.96 2.55
C VAL A 123 22.35 12.52 3.47
N LEU A 124 22.62 11.54 4.32
CA LEU A 124 21.72 11.10 5.38
C LEU A 124 22.05 11.86 6.65
N THR A 125 21.05 12.55 7.21
CA THR A 125 21.19 13.29 8.45
C THR A 125 20.54 12.51 9.59
N PHE A 126 21.32 12.21 10.63
CA PHE A 126 20.86 11.56 11.85
C PHE A 126 20.95 12.55 13.01
N GLY A 127 19.80 12.95 13.55
CA GLY A 127 19.75 13.99 14.58
C GLY A 127 20.19 15.35 14.03
N LYS A 128 20.90 16.14 14.84
CA LYS A 128 21.34 17.50 14.46
C LYS A 128 22.74 17.54 13.85
N ASP A 129 23.61 16.59 14.23
CA ASP A 129 25.05 16.77 14.06
C ASP A 129 25.73 15.69 13.20
N ILE A 130 25.04 14.58 12.91
CA ILE A 130 25.63 13.46 12.15
C ILE A 130 25.13 13.54 10.71
N HIS A 131 26.05 13.85 9.80
CA HIS A 131 25.83 13.81 8.36
C HIS A 131 26.70 12.71 7.73
N LEU A 132 26.05 11.73 7.11
CA LEU A 132 26.70 10.62 6.42
C LEU A 132 26.43 10.75 4.93
N THR A 133 27.50 10.88 4.14
CA THR A 133 27.39 10.87 2.68
C THR A 133 27.50 9.43 2.20
N THR A 134 26.48 8.93 1.51
CA THR A 134 26.47 7.57 0.98
C THR A 134 26.02 7.55 -0.47
N LYS A 135 26.45 6.52 -1.20
CA LYS A 135 25.93 6.24 -2.53
C LYS A 135 24.54 5.62 -2.40
N THR A 136 23.61 6.09 -3.21
CA THR A 136 22.24 5.60 -3.21
C THR A 136 21.82 5.20 -4.62
N VAL A 137 20.99 4.16 -4.71
CA VAL A 137 20.31 3.78 -5.94
C VAL A 137 18.88 4.31 -5.86
N PRO A 138 18.29 4.81 -6.96
CA PRO A 138 16.90 5.23 -6.98
C PRO A 138 15.97 4.11 -6.52
N GLN A 139 14.99 4.44 -5.67
CA GLN A 139 13.99 3.47 -5.22
C GLN A 139 13.18 2.94 -6.43
N PRO A 140 12.91 1.62 -6.49
CA PRO A 140 12.04 1.05 -7.49
C PRO A 140 10.65 1.68 -7.44
N LYS A 141 10.11 2.05 -8.59
CA LYS A 141 8.74 2.56 -8.73
C LYS A 141 7.82 1.46 -9.21
N LEU A 142 6.81 1.16 -8.39
CA LEU A 142 5.90 0.05 -8.56
C LEU A 142 4.46 0.56 -8.67
N GLU A 143 3.70 -0.07 -9.54
CA GLU A 143 2.26 0.15 -9.71
C GLU A 143 1.53 -1.05 -9.12
N ALA A 144 0.68 -0.84 -8.13
CA ALA A 144 -0.12 -1.89 -7.52
C ALA A 144 -1.23 -2.35 -8.46
N LYS A 145 -1.44 -3.66 -8.53
CA LYS A 145 -2.54 -4.30 -9.27
C LYS A 145 -3.55 -4.95 -8.34
N ARG A 146 -3.13 -5.39 -7.16
CA ARG A 146 -3.99 -6.00 -6.15
C ARG A 146 -3.37 -5.84 -4.76
N VAL A 147 -4.22 -5.65 -3.75
CA VAL A 147 -3.82 -5.66 -2.34
C VAL A 147 -4.62 -6.71 -1.59
N ASP A 148 -3.91 -7.66 -0.98
CA ASP A 148 -4.50 -8.73 -0.18
C ASP A 148 -4.14 -8.56 1.30
N ARG A 149 -5.05 -8.92 2.22
CA ARG A 149 -4.78 -8.89 3.66
C ARG A 149 -4.05 -10.15 4.12
N MET A 150 -2.87 -9.98 4.71
CA MET A 150 -2.10 -11.09 5.26
C MET A 150 -2.67 -11.52 6.62
N HIS A 151 -3.08 -12.77 6.72
CA HIS A 151 -3.51 -13.36 7.99
C HIS A 151 -2.31 -13.99 8.68
N VAL A 152 -1.53 -13.18 9.40
CA VAL A 152 -0.24 -13.56 10.00
C VAL A 152 -0.29 -14.87 10.78
N ARG A 153 -1.37 -15.11 11.55
CA ARG A 153 -1.56 -16.35 12.30
C ARG A 153 -1.67 -17.59 11.39
N ASN A 154 -2.41 -17.48 10.29
CA ASN A 154 -2.62 -18.59 9.37
C ASN A 154 -1.32 -18.91 8.62
N GLU A 155 -0.59 -17.87 8.20
CA GLU A 155 0.73 -18.02 7.58
C GLU A 155 1.74 -18.68 8.52
N LEU A 156 1.79 -18.26 9.78
CA LEU A 156 2.63 -18.91 10.81
C LEU A 156 2.27 -20.38 10.99
N GLN A 157 0.97 -20.71 11.07
CA GLN A 157 0.52 -22.10 11.18
C GLN A 157 0.93 -22.94 9.96
N GLN A 158 0.78 -22.40 8.75
CA GLN A 158 1.20 -23.08 7.53
C GLN A 158 2.72 -23.30 7.49
N ARG A 159 3.51 -22.28 7.83
CA ARG A 159 4.98 -22.39 7.90
C ARG A 159 5.43 -23.40 8.94
N LEU A 160 4.81 -23.40 10.12
CA LEU A 160 5.07 -24.37 11.18
C LEU A 160 4.74 -25.80 10.74
N ALA A 161 3.61 -25.99 10.06
CA ALA A 161 3.22 -27.29 9.50
C ALA A 161 4.23 -27.79 8.46
N GLN A 162 4.66 -26.92 7.53
CA GLN A 162 5.69 -27.23 6.53
C GLN A 162 7.02 -27.63 7.19
N LEU A 163 7.45 -26.92 8.23
CA LEU A 163 8.68 -27.24 8.96
C LEU A 163 8.58 -28.60 9.68
N ARG A 164 7.44 -28.89 10.32
CA ARG A 164 7.19 -30.20 10.96
C ARG A 164 7.22 -31.34 9.96
N GLN A 165 6.61 -31.16 8.79
CA GLN A 165 6.64 -32.16 7.71
C GLN A 165 8.08 -32.39 7.19
N ARG A 166 8.87 -31.34 7.03
CA ARG A 166 10.29 -31.47 6.64
C ARG A 166 11.12 -32.20 7.70
N ALA A 167 10.90 -31.89 8.98
CA ALA A 167 11.59 -32.58 10.07
C ALA A 167 11.23 -34.08 10.14
N GLN A 168 9.97 -34.44 9.86
CA GLN A 168 9.54 -35.85 9.81
C GLN A 168 10.00 -36.57 8.54
N GLY A 169 10.12 -35.86 7.40
CA GLY A 169 10.63 -36.42 6.14
C GLY A 169 12.13 -36.75 6.12
N ILE A 170 12.92 -36.18 7.04
CA ILE A 170 14.37 -36.45 7.17
C ILE A 170 14.66 -37.68 8.05
N GLY A 171 13.69 -38.14 8.87
CA GLY A 171 13.85 -39.27 9.78
C GLY A 171 13.53 -40.66 9.21
N GLY A 172 13.17 -40.77 7.92
CA GLY A 172 12.59 -41.99 7.33
C GLY A 172 13.51 -42.85 6.45
N ALA A 173 14.78 -42.49 6.26
CA ALA A 173 15.71 -43.27 5.44
C ALA A 173 16.72 -44.04 6.31
N ALA A 174 16.23 -44.94 7.16
CA ALA A 174 17.06 -46.02 7.67
C ALA A 174 17.37 -46.96 6.51
N ARG A 175 18.57 -46.82 5.93
CA ARG A 175 19.12 -47.81 4.99
C ARG A 175 19.13 -49.18 5.68
N PRO A 176 18.58 -50.25 5.07
CA PRO A 176 18.76 -51.59 5.62
C PRO A 176 20.25 -51.94 5.61
N CYS A 177 20.73 -52.33 6.79
CA CYS A 177 22.06 -52.87 7.01
C CYS A 177 22.24 -54.11 6.12
N ALA A 178 23.21 -54.09 5.21
CA ALA A 178 23.56 -55.27 4.45
C ALA A 178 24.30 -56.25 5.36
N THR A 179 23.67 -57.38 5.67
CA THR A 179 24.30 -58.53 6.28
C THR A 179 25.34 -59.08 5.30
N VAL A 180 26.60 -59.08 5.71
CA VAL A 180 27.69 -59.77 5.00
C VAL A 180 27.58 -61.25 5.36
N GLU A 181 27.08 -62.08 4.45
CA GLU A 181 27.29 -63.52 4.52
C GLU A 181 28.69 -63.84 3.99
N GLN A 182 29.53 -64.38 4.87
CA GLN A 182 30.77 -65.05 4.51
C GLN A 182 30.44 -66.47 4.05
N ILE A 183 30.80 -66.83 2.81
CA ILE A 183 31.52 -68.07 2.44
C ILE A 183 32.41 -67.76 1.24
#